data_AF-A0A2V7I9J5-F1
#
_entry.id   AF-A0A2V7I9J5-F1
#
_cell.length_a   1.000
_cell.length_b   1.000
_cell.length_c   1.000
_cell.angle_alpha   90.00
_cell.angle_beta   90.00
_cell.angle_gamma   90.00
#
_symmetry.space_group_name_H-M   'P 1'
#
loop_
_entity.id
_entity.type
_entity.pdbx_description
1 polymer ?
#
loop_
_entity_poly.entity_id
_entity_poly.type
_entity_poly.pdbx_seq_one_letter_code
_entity_poly.pdbx_strand_id
1 'polypeptide(L)' 'MGPGVVLLPEGFPRHSRRRIAARIPMGRHGEPADVADAVCFFATCPDYITGQVLFVDGGASAL' A
#
# COMPACT_ATOMS: atom_id res chain seq x y z
N MET A 1 -1.33 -1.78 10.75
CA MET A 1 -1.05 -1.65 9.31
C MET A 1 -2.02 -0.64 8.71
N GLY A 2 -1.53 0.32 7.94
CA GLY A 2 -2.36 1.30 7.22
C GLY A 2 -2.17 1.15 5.71
N PRO A 3 -3.06 0.44 4.98
CA PRO A 3 -2.96 0.36 3.53
C PRO A 3 -3.33 1.69 2.88
N GLY A 4 -2.61 2.04 1.81
CA GLY A 4 -2.99 3.13 0.91
C GLY A 4 -4.06 2.70 -0.08
N VAL A 5 -4.13 3.38 -1.22
CA VAL A 5 -5.02 2.97 -2.32
C VAL A 5 -4.54 1.63 -2.87
N VAL A 6 -5.30 0.58 -2.57
CA VAL A 6 -5.10 -0.80 -3.00
C VAL A 6 -6.39 -1.27 -3.68
N LEU A 7 -6.29 -2.10 -4.73
CA LEU A 7 -7.43 -2.66 -5.48
C LEU A 7 -8.40 -1.60 -6.02
N LEU A 8 -8.10 -1.08 -7.21
CA LEU A 8 -9.04 -0.21 -7.91
C LEU A 8 -10.23 -1.04 -8.45
N PRO A 9 -11.47 -0.52 -8.38
CA PRO A 9 -12.65 -1.21 -8.90
C PRO A 9 -12.50 -1.65 -10.36
N GLU A 10 -13.25 -2.68 -10.75
CA GLU A 10 -13.36 -3.04 -12.15
C GLU A 10 -13.95 -1.88 -12.97
N GLY A 11 -13.45 -1.70 -14.20
CA GLY A 11 -13.85 -0.58 -15.05
C GLY A 11 -13.33 0.80 -14.60
N PHE A 12 -12.46 0.89 -13.59
CA PHE A 12 -11.95 2.18 -13.10
C PHE A 12 -11.24 2.95 -14.23
N PRO A 13 -11.64 4.20 -14.54
CA PRO A 13 -11.17 4.90 -15.73
C PRO A 13 -9.65 5.05 -15.77
N ARG A 14 -9.03 4.77 -16.93
CA ARG A 14 -7.58 4.86 -17.11
C ARG A 14 -7.00 6.23 -16.72
N HIS A 15 -7.70 7.32 -17.05
CA HIS A 15 -7.25 8.66 -16.70
C HIS A 15 -7.25 8.88 -15.17
N SER A 16 -8.24 8.35 -14.45
CA SER A 16 -8.29 8.38 -12.99
C SER A 16 -7.18 7.54 -12.37
N ARG A 17 -6.90 6.34 -12.92
CA ARG A 17 -5.76 5.50 -12.49
C ARG A 17 -4.44 6.26 -12.58
N ARG A 18 -4.19 6.94 -13.71
CA ARG A 18 -2.99 7.76 -13.92
C ARG A 18 -2.88 8.92 -12.95
N ARG A 19 -4.00 9.58 -12.63
CA ARG A 19 -4.03 10.67 -11.65
C ARG A 19 -3.70 10.21 -10.23
N ILE A 20 -4.20 9.04 -9.84
CA ILE A 20 -3.87 8.43 -8.54
C ILE A 20 -2.37 8.09 -8.51
N ALA A 21 -1.89 7.35 -9.52
CA ALA A 21 -0.49 6.96 -9.64
C ALA A 21 0.47 8.17 -9.58
N ALA A 22 0.13 9.30 -10.22
CA ALA A 22 0.96 10.50 -10.23
C ALA A 22 1.12 11.18 -8.84
N ARG A 23 0.25 10.86 -7.87
CA ARG A 23 0.30 11.38 -6.51
C ARG A 23 0.97 10.43 -5.52
N ILE A 24 1.24 9.19 -5.94
CA ILE A 24 1.93 8.20 -5.14
C ILE A 24 3.40 8.24 -5.54
N PRO A 25 4.37 8.40 -4.60
CA PRO A 25 5.79 8.46 -4.95
C PRO A 25 6.30 7.29 -5.78
N MET A 26 5.82 6.07 -5.51
CA MET A 26 6.14 4.88 -6.32
C MET A 26 5.51 4.86 -7.71
N GLY A 27 4.68 5.85 -8.08
CA GLY A 27 4.10 5.96 -9.42
C GLY A 27 3.04 4.89 -9.75
N ARG A 28 2.54 4.17 -8.74
CA ARG A 28 1.50 3.14 -8.88
C ARG A 28 0.63 3.05 -7.62
N HIS A 29 -0.58 2.52 -7.77
CA HIS A 29 -1.36 2.06 -6.62
C HIS A 29 -0.85 0.69 -6.16
N GLY A 30 -1.24 0.28 -4.96
CA GLY A 30 -0.91 -1.03 -4.43
C GLY A 30 -1.79 -2.14 -5.01
N GLU A 31 -1.25 -3.35 -4.98
CA GLU A 31 -1.93 -4.60 -5.27
C GLU A 31 -2.15 -5.39 -3.98
N PRO A 32 -3.09 -6.36 -3.95
CA PRO A 32 -3.31 -7.21 -2.77
C PRO A 32 -2.03 -7.87 -2.25
N ALA A 33 -1.13 -8.24 -3.16
CA ALA A 33 0.14 -8.87 -2.82
C ALA A 33 1.03 -7.96 -1.95
N ASP A 34 1.06 -6.64 -2.23
CA ASP A 34 1.84 -5.68 -1.43
C ASP A 34 1.37 -5.69 0.05
N VAL A 35 0.06 -5.86 0.27
CA VAL A 35 -0.53 -5.94 1.61
C VAL A 35 -0.24 -7.29 2.26
N ALA A 36 -0.36 -8.38 1.50
CA ALA A 36 -0.07 -9.73 1.99
C ALA A 36 1.39 -9.85 2.45
N ASP A 37 2.33 -9.31 1.70
CA ASP A 37 3.75 -9.31 2.04
C ASP A 37 4.02 -8.56 3.36
N ALA A 38 3.34 -7.43 3.59
CA ALA A 38 3.44 -6.69 4.85
C ALA A 38 2.85 -7.46 6.05
N VAL A 39 1.78 -8.22 5.83
CA VAL A 39 1.25 -9.13 6.85
C VAL A 39 2.25 -10.25 7.14
N CYS A 40 2.83 -10.87 6.12
CA CYS A 40 3.86 -11.89 6.27
C CYS A 40 5.09 -11.35 7.03
N PHE A 41 5.50 -10.10 6.76
CA PHE A 41 6.55 -9.44 7.53
C PHE A 41 6.22 -9.42 9.03
N PHE A 42 5.05 -8.93 9.44
CA PHE A 42 4.67 -8.93 10.86
C PHE A 42 4.50 -10.33 11.44
N ALA A 43 3.96 -11.27 10.66
CA ALA A 43 3.75 -12.64 11.10
C ALA A 43 5.07 -13.41 11.34
N THR A 44 6.19 -12.93 10.76
CA THR A 44 7.50 -13.59 10.82
C THR A 44 8.55 -12.77 11.58
N CYS A 45 8.23 -11.55 12.01
CA CYS A 45 9.17 -10.69 12.71
C CYS A 45 9.43 -11.14 14.17
N PRO A 46 10.52 -10.69 14.81
CA PRO A 46 10.79 -10.97 16.22
C PRO A 46 9.65 -10.51 17.13
N ASP A 47 9.39 -11.29 18.18
CA ASP A 47 8.31 -11.08 19.16
C ASP A 47 8.40 -9.75 19.93
N TYR A 48 9.60 -9.14 19.98
CA TYR A 48 9.82 -7.83 20.59
C TYR A 48 9.32 -6.65 19.74
N ILE A 49 8.91 -6.89 18.49
CA ILE A 49 8.32 -5.86 17.62
C ILE A 49 6.81 -5.85 17.83
N THR A 50 6.34 -4.88 18.62
CA THR A 50 4.92 -4.69 18.93
C THR A 50 4.49 -3.22 18.89
N GLY A 51 3.19 -2.97 18.75
CA GLY A 51 2.62 -1.62 18.72
C GLY A 51 2.97 -0.78 17.49
N GLN A 52 3.58 -1.39 16.46
CA GLN A 52 4.04 -0.66 15.28
C GLN A 52 2.96 -0.52 14.20
N VAL A 53 3.05 0.57 13.46
CA VAL A 53 2.24 0.81 12.26
C VAL A 53 3.15 0.88 11.06
N LEU A 54 2.97 -0.06 10.13
CA LEU A 54 3.57 0.00 8.80
C LEU A 54 2.53 0.52 7.79
N PHE A 55 2.89 1.59 7.08
CA PHE A 55 2.13 2.11 5.96
C PHE A 55 2.51 1.36 4.68
N VAL A 56 1.51 0.86 3.97
CA VAL A 56 1.68 0.10 2.71
C VAL A 56 0.94 0.86 1.62
N ASP A 57 1.54 1.96 1.18
CA ASP A 57 0.86 2.97 0.38
C ASP A 57 1.75 3.60 -0.72
N GLY A 58 2.90 3.00 -1.00
CA GLY A 58 3.86 3.50 -1.99
C GLY A 58 4.46 4.86 -1.65
N GLY A 59 4.47 5.25 -0.37
CA GLY A 59 5.00 6.52 0.12
C GLY A 59 3.97 7.65 0.20
N ALA A 60 2.69 7.37 -0.03
CA ALA A 60 1.65 8.39 -0.05
C ALA A 60 1.50 9.15 1.29
N SER A 61 1.70 8.48 2.43
CA SER A 61 1.62 9.09 3.76
C SER A 61 2.89 9.83 4.19
N ALA A 62 3.95 9.79 3.39
CA ALA A 62 5.21 10.49 3.67
C ALA A 62 5.29 11.90 3.05
N LEU A 63 4.23 12.34 2.36
CA LEU A 63 4.05 13.65 1.74
C LEU A 63 2.83 14.37 2.32
#